data_AF-A0ABD5NX30-F1
#
_entry.id   AF-A0ABD5NX30-F1
#
_cell.length_a   1.000
_cell.length_b   1.000
_cell.length_c   1.000
_cell.angle_alpha   90.00
_cell.angle_beta   90.00
_cell.angle_gamma   90.00
#
_symmetry.space_group_name_H-M   'P 1'
#
loop_
_entity.id
_entity.type
_entity.pdbx_description
1 polymer ?
#
loop_
_entity_poly.entity_id
_entity_poly.type
_entity_poly.pdbx_seq_one_letter_code
_entity_poly.pdbx_strand_id
1 'polypeptide(L)'
;MTDAFGSTELDDRSEPEQLGRLLEETTLSWRKEFVDFDDEDAQRLADLESLFREHQDELADRFYDNVLEYDETNAVVDRSERSIEALKDAQRAYLHSLATGDYGEAYFRNRARIGMHHATLEVPMAQYVGQYTVYYEVVLSMLEERMQREVVAAAEEWAASELESADSQRDGLFTGEFSVYAETDYSRSGEDEFELSESFESALREAIHEGMQDVLSVLRLTNLDMQMAADAYDAADRVGDDEQATGTDDERSGADTARTGSTSDGESDETGQSEGVGGLADEISDILDGNT
;
A
#
# COMPACT_ATOMS: atom_id res chain seq x y z
N MET A 1 -0.89 -3.59 -24.30
CA MET A 1 -1.59 -4.05 -23.09
C MET A 1 -2.84 -3.22 -22.98
N THR A 2 -4.01 -3.88 -23.06
CA THR A 2 -5.31 -3.22 -22.88
C THR A 2 -5.54 -3.11 -21.39
N ASP A 3 -5.84 -1.90 -20.91
CA ASP A 3 -6.08 -1.60 -19.51
C ASP A 3 -7.22 -2.48 -18.95
N ALA A 4 -6.96 -3.21 -17.86
CA ALA A 4 -7.91 -4.14 -17.25
C ALA A 4 -9.14 -3.42 -16.65
N PHE A 5 -9.02 -2.11 -16.45
CA PHE A 5 -10.10 -1.23 -16.00
C PHE A 5 -11.06 -0.79 -17.12
N GLY A 6 -10.86 -1.31 -18.33
CA GLY A 6 -11.73 -1.04 -19.46
C GLY A 6 -11.34 0.28 -20.10
N SER A 7 -11.24 0.26 -21.43
CA SER A 7 -11.22 1.45 -22.24
C SER A 7 -12.60 2.13 -22.18
N THR A 8 -12.98 2.65 -21.02
CA THR A 8 -13.72 3.89 -21.05
C THR A 8 -12.66 4.91 -21.42
N GLU A 9 -12.64 5.32 -22.70
CA GLU A 9 -12.07 6.59 -23.09
C GLU A 9 -12.76 7.66 -22.23
N LEU A 10 -12.30 7.86 -20.99
CA LEU A 10 -12.26 9.19 -20.42
C LEU A 10 -11.34 9.91 -21.40
N ASP A 11 -11.98 10.64 -22.32
CA ASP A 11 -11.35 11.41 -23.38
C ASP A 11 -10.06 12.05 -22.80
N ASP A 12 -8.92 11.76 -23.41
CA ASP A 12 -7.57 12.27 -23.07
C ASP A 12 -7.50 13.82 -23.11
N ARG A 13 -8.65 14.47 -23.33
CA ARG A 13 -8.84 15.91 -23.49
C ARG A 13 -9.47 16.60 -22.28
N SER A 14 -9.72 15.87 -21.19
CA SER A 14 -10.10 16.48 -19.91
C SER A 14 -9.71 15.60 -18.73
N GLU A 15 -8.41 15.26 -18.59
CA GLU A 15 -7.91 14.99 -17.24
C GLU A 15 -8.14 16.29 -16.44
N PRO A 16 -8.88 16.26 -15.32
CA PRO A 16 -9.05 17.45 -14.50
C PRO A 16 -7.68 18.05 -14.22
N GLU A 17 -7.49 19.38 -14.35
CA GLU A 17 -6.21 20.04 -14.02
C GLU A 17 -5.69 19.64 -12.62
N GLN A 18 -6.62 19.27 -11.75
CA GLN A 18 -6.39 18.74 -10.42
C GLN A 18 -5.57 17.43 -10.44
N LEU A 19 -5.79 16.51 -11.39
CA LEU A 19 -4.94 15.32 -11.58
C LEU A 19 -3.52 15.68 -11.99
N GLY A 20 -3.34 16.72 -12.81
CA GLY A 20 -2.00 17.18 -13.21
C GLY A 20 -1.13 17.54 -12.02
N ARG A 21 -1.69 18.28 -11.04
CA ARG A 21 -0.98 18.65 -9.79
C ARG A 21 -0.64 17.46 -8.90
N LEU A 22 -1.52 16.45 -8.85
CA LEU A 22 -1.28 15.23 -8.07
C LEU A 22 -0.14 14.39 -8.63
N LEU A 23 0.10 14.49 -9.94
CA LEU A 23 1.10 13.71 -10.67
C LEU A 23 2.43 14.46 -10.88
N GLU A 24 2.55 15.70 -10.38
CA GLU A 24 3.81 16.44 -10.40
C GLU A 24 4.92 15.65 -9.68
N GLU A 25 6.09 15.56 -10.30
CA GLU A 25 7.24 14.82 -9.78
C GLU A 25 7.61 15.23 -8.35
N THR A 26 7.52 16.53 -8.03
CA THR A 26 7.75 17.05 -6.69
C THR A 26 6.73 16.54 -5.68
N THR A 27 5.47 16.43 -6.06
CA THR A 27 4.38 15.90 -5.23
C THR A 27 4.57 14.41 -4.99
N LEU A 28 4.85 13.64 -6.06
CA LEU A 28 5.07 12.19 -5.95
C LEU A 28 6.31 11.86 -5.12
N SER A 29 7.40 12.61 -5.31
CA SER A 29 8.64 12.44 -4.53
C SER A 29 8.41 12.73 -3.05
N TRP A 30 7.69 13.81 -2.73
CA TRP A 30 7.36 14.13 -1.34
C TRP A 30 6.52 13.05 -0.67
N ARG A 31 5.54 12.46 -1.37
CA ARG A 31 4.72 11.37 -0.81
C ARG A 31 5.55 10.14 -0.47
N LYS A 32 6.45 9.76 -1.37
CA LYS A 32 7.38 8.64 -1.14
C LYS A 32 8.27 8.91 0.06
N GLU A 33 8.86 10.11 0.15
CA GLU A 33 9.67 10.52 1.31
C GLU A 33 8.85 10.50 2.61
N PHE A 34 7.60 10.97 2.57
CA PHE A 34 6.73 11.03 3.74
C PHE A 34 6.40 9.65 4.34
N VAL A 35 6.28 8.61 3.49
CA VAL A 35 6.02 7.24 3.95
C VAL A 35 7.29 6.38 4.00
N ASP A 36 8.46 6.97 3.78
CA ASP A 36 9.75 6.27 3.74
C ASP A 36 9.78 5.15 2.68
N PHE A 37 9.22 5.41 1.49
CA PHE A 37 9.22 4.49 0.35
C PHE A 37 10.39 4.79 -0.60
N ASP A 38 11.25 3.81 -0.84
CA ASP A 38 12.45 3.97 -1.67
C ASP A 38 12.63 2.86 -2.73
N ASP A 39 13.82 2.83 -3.34
CA ASP A 39 14.17 1.85 -4.38
C ASP A 39 14.35 0.43 -3.81
N GLU A 40 14.67 0.27 -2.52
CA GLU A 40 14.74 -1.03 -1.86
C GLU A 40 13.34 -1.61 -1.69
N ASP A 41 12.37 -0.79 -1.28
CA ASP A 41 10.96 -1.20 -1.25
C ASP A 41 10.49 -1.62 -2.65
N ALA A 42 10.86 -0.86 -3.68
CA ALA A 42 10.47 -1.17 -5.04
C ALA A 42 11.03 -2.51 -5.53
N GLN A 43 12.28 -2.82 -5.17
CA GLN A 43 12.91 -4.09 -5.48
C GLN A 43 12.26 -5.25 -4.72
N ARG A 44 12.00 -5.09 -3.41
CA ARG A 44 11.31 -6.09 -2.59
C ARG A 44 9.95 -6.46 -3.19
N LEU A 45 9.18 -5.46 -3.59
CA LEU A 45 7.89 -5.66 -4.23
C LEU A 45 8.01 -6.40 -5.58
N ALA A 46 9.02 -6.08 -6.38
CA ALA A 46 9.28 -6.80 -7.63
C ALA A 46 9.61 -8.29 -7.37
N ASP A 47 10.35 -8.60 -6.31
CA ASP A 47 10.70 -9.97 -5.93
C ASP A 47 9.47 -10.79 -5.47
N LEU A 48 8.41 -10.10 -5.01
CA LEU A 48 7.14 -10.70 -4.62
C LEU A 48 6.20 -11.01 -5.81
N GLU A 49 6.55 -10.65 -7.05
CA GLU A 49 5.68 -10.81 -8.25
C GLU A 49 5.13 -12.25 -8.39
N SER A 50 6.01 -13.24 -8.20
CA SER A 50 5.63 -14.65 -8.31
C SER A 50 4.61 -15.07 -7.25
N LEU A 51 4.77 -14.61 -6.02
CA LEU A 51 3.87 -14.89 -4.91
C LEU A 51 2.52 -14.19 -5.10
N PHE A 52 2.52 -12.91 -5.49
CA PHE A 52 1.27 -12.20 -5.81
C PHE A 52 0.50 -12.89 -6.93
N ARG A 53 1.19 -13.39 -7.97
CA ARG A 53 0.56 -14.15 -9.05
C ARG A 53 -0.03 -15.47 -8.57
N GLU A 54 0.59 -16.15 -7.62
CA GLU A 54 0.09 -17.40 -7.05
C GLU A 54 -1.21 -17.18 -6.26
N HIS A 55 -1.32 -16.08 -5.53
CA HIS A 55 -2.49 -15.76 -4.68
C HIS A 55 -3.56 -14.87 -5.33
N GLN A 56 -3.39 -14.47 -6.60
CA GLN A 56 -4.30 -13.52 -7.26
C GLN A 56 -5.76 -14.01 -7.34
N ASP A 57 -5.97 -15.31 -7.55
CA ASP A 57 -7.32 -15.89 -7.66
C ASP A 57 -8.00 -15.94 -6.31
N GLU A 58 -7.28 -16.38 -5.27
CA GLU A 58 -7.77 -16.37 -3.89
C GLU A 58 -8.16 -14.95 -3.46
N LEU A 59 -7.31 -13.98 -3.74
CA LEU A 59 -7.58 -12.58 -3.39
C LEU A 59 -8.83 -12.06 -4.11
N ALA A 60 -8.93 -12.27 -5.42
CA ALA A 60 -10.07 -11.80 -6.19
C ALA A 60 -11.40 -12.46 -5.75
N ASP A 61 -11.35 -13.74 -5.40
CA ASP A 61 -12.50 -14.46 -4.87
C ASP A 61 -12.92 -13.92 -3.50
N ARG A 62 -12.00 -13.86 -2.53
CA ARG A 62 -12.29 -13.31 -1.19
C ARG A 62 -12.78 -11.87 -1.23
N PHE A 63 -12.22 -11.06 -2.14
CA PHE A 63 -12.62 -9.66 -2.29
C PHE A 63 -14.10 -9.54 -2.66
N TYR A 64 -14.56 -10.26 -3.68
CA TYR A 64 -15.96 -10.20 -4.09
C TYR A 64 -16.90 -10.96 -3.16
N ASP A 65 -16.44 -12.02 -2.49
CA ASP A 65 -17.22 -12.65 -1.43
C ASP A 65 -17.53 -11.65 -0.30
N ASN A 66 -16.54 -10.85 0.13
CA ASN A 66 -16.71 -9.81 1.14
C ASN A 66 -17.57 -8.63 0.63
N VAL A 67 -17.31 -8.12 -0.58
CA VAL A 67 -18.07 -6.99 -1.15
C VAL A 67 -19.55 -7.34 -1.36
N LEU A 68 -19.88 -8.59 -1.68
CA LEU A 68 -21.25 -9.03 -1.91
C LEU A 68 -22.00 -9.41 -0.62
N GLU A 69 -21.31 -9.48 0.53
CA GLU A 69 -21.91 -9.84 1.82
C GLU A 69 -22.83 -8.74 2.39
N TYR A 70 -22.50 -7.48 2.16
CA TYR A 70 -23.23 -6.33 2.70
C TYR A 70 -24.10 -5.66 1.63
N ASP A 71 -25.37 -5.37 1.97
CA ASP A 71 -26.34 -4.78 1.04
C ASP A 71 -25.82 -3.45 0.45
N GLU A 72 -25.14 -2.62 1.26
CA GLU A 72 -24.62 -1.32 0.85
C GLU A 72 -23.52 -1.42 -0.21
N THR A 73 -22.58 -2.37 -0.06
CA THR A 73 -21.49 -2.56 -1.03
C THR A 73 -21.96 -3.35 -2.24
N ASN A 74 -22.88 -4.29 -2.06
CA ASN A 74 -23.51 -5.04 -3.15
C ASN A 74 -24.30 -4.11 -4.09
N ALA A 75 -25.00 -3.11 -3.55
CA ALA A 75 -25.72 -2.10 -4.33
C ALA A 75 -24.80 -1.28 -5.25
N VAL A 76 -23.51 -1.10 -4.92
CA VAL A 76 -22.52 -0.50 -5.82
C VAL A 76 -22.25 -1.42 -7.01
N VAL A 77 -22.05 -2.71 -6.74
CA VAL A 77 -21.75 -3.71 -7.78
C VAL A 77 -22.93 -3.88 -8.73
N ASP A 78 -24.16 -3.87 -8.22
CA ASP A 78 -25.39 -3.95 -9.02
C ASP A 78 -25.58 -2.75 -9.97
N ARG A 79 -24.98 -1.59 -9.66
CA ARG A 79 -24.97 -0.41 -10.54
C ARG A 79 -23.92 -0.51 -11.65
N SER A 80 -22.97 -1.45 -11.55
CA SER A 80 -21.94 -1.66 -12.56
C SER A 80 -22.48 -2.44 -13.76
N GLU A 81 -22.08 -2.04 -14.97
CA GLU A 81 -22.36 -2.80 -16.18
C GLU A 81 -21.40 -4.00 -16.37
N ARG A 82 -20.36 -4.12 -15.53
CA ARG A 82 -19.35 -5.18 -15.62
C ARG A 82 -19.82 -6.44 -14.89
N SER A 83 -19.49 -7.59 -15.46
CA SER A 83 -19.71 -8.87 -14.77
C SER A 83 -18.76 -9.01 -13.57
N ILE A 84 -19.16 -9.80 -12.58
CA ILE A 84 -18.31 -10.15 -11.43
C ILE A 84 -16.95 -10.72 -11.88
N GLU A 85 -16.92 -11.52 -12.95
CA GLU A 85 -15.64 -12.05 -13.45
C GLU A 85 -14.74 -10.95 -14.02
N ALA A 86 -15.30 -10.01 -14.79
CA ALA A 86 -14.54 -8.89 -15.33
C ALA A 86 -14.05 -7.93 -14.23
N LEU A 87 -14.73 -7.92 -13.10
CA LEU A 87 -14.39 -7.18 -11.90
C LEU A 87 -13.28 -7.90 -11.09
N LYS A 88 -13.36 -9.24 -10.95
CA LYS A 88 -12.27 -10.07 -10.41
C LYS A 88 -10.98 -9.93 -11.21
N ASP A 89 -11.06 -9.92 -12.54
CA ASP A 89 -9.91 -9.69 -13.42
C ASP A 89 -9.23 -8.33 -13.15
N ALA A 90 -10.02 -7.30 -12.83
CA ALA A 90 -9.48 -5.99 -12.48
C ALA A 90 -8.73 -6.02 -11.13
N GLN A 91 -9.22 -6.78 -10.15
CA GLN A 91 -8.53 -6.98 -8.86
C GLN A 91 -7.23 -7.79 -9.03
N ARG A 92 -7.22 -8.82 -9.88
CA ARG A 92 -5.99 -9.57 -10.24
C ARG A 92 -4.95 -8.64 -10.87
N ALA A 93 -5.39 -7.80 -11.82
CA ALA A 93 -4.52 -6.82 -12.46
C ALA A 93 -4.00 -5.77 -11.46
N TYR A 94 -4.84 -5.33 -10.52
CA TYR A 94 -4.42 -4.46 -9.43
C TYR A 94 -3.34 -5.11 -8.58
N LEU A 95 -3.55 -6.35 -8.10
CA LEU A 95 -2.56 -7.07 -7.30
C LEU A 95 -1.22 -7.21 -8.05
N HIS A 96 -1.27 -7.61 -9.33
CA HIS A 96 -0.07 -7.69 -10.16
C HIS A 96 0.65 -6.35 -10.29
N SER A 97 -0.09 -5.24 -10.38
CA SER A 97 0.53 -3.91 -10.49
C SER A 97 1.34 -3.51 -9.26
N LEU A 98 1.05 -4.09 -8.08
CA LEU A 98 1.80 -3.85 -6.84
C LEU A 98 3.19 -4.48 -6.83
N ALA A 99 3.51 -5.39 -7.75
CA ALA A 99 4.81 -6.06 -7.84
C ALA A 99 5.56 -5.72 -9.14
N THR A 100 5.31 -4.55 -9.71
CA THR A 100 5.93 -4.14 -10.97
C THR A 100 7.34 -3.62 -10.81
N GLY A 101 7.69 -3.10 -9.62
CA GLY A 101 8.98 -2.47 -9.36
C GLY A 101 9.13 -1.06 -9.96
N ASP A 102 8.13 -0.55 -10.68
CA ASP A 102 8.13 0.80 -11.27
C ASP A 102 6.94 1.61 -10.76
N TYR A 103 7.22 2.51 -9.82
CA TYR A 103 6.24 3.36 -9.15
C TYR A 103 6.41 4.81 -9.56
N GLY A 104 6.48 5.06 -10.87
CA GLY A 104 6.53 6.39 -11.45
C GLY A 104 5.16 7.03 -11.68
N GLU A 105 5.16 8.12 -12.43
CA GLU A 105 3.95 8.89 -12.78
C GLU A 105 2.85 8.02 -13.42
N ALA A 106 3.22 7.07 -14.28
CA ALA A 106 2.26 6.18 -14.93
C ALA A 106 1.50 5.28 -13.93
N TYR A 107 2.21 4.78 -12.92
CA TYR A 107 1.61 3.99 -11.84
C TYR A 107 0.61 4.83 -11.04
N PHE A 108 1.02 6.03 -10.59
CA PHE A 108 0.14 6.87 -9.78
C PHE A 108 -1.01 7.49 -10.57
N ARG A 109 -0.83 7.75 -11.87
CA ARG A 109 -1.93 8.13 -12.77
C ARG A 109 -3.00 7.05 -12.80
N ASN A 110 -2.59 5.78 -12.92
CA ASN A 110 -3.52 4.67 -12.87
C ASN A 110 -4.27 4.62 -11.52
N ARG A 111 -3.57 4.82 -10.39
CA ARG A 111 -4.20 4.88 -9.05
C ARG A 111 -5.21 6.01 -8.92
N ALA A 112 -4.87 7.21 -9.40
CA ALA A 112 -5.78 8.34 -9.39
C ALA A 112 -7.03 8.07 -10.24
N ARG A 113 -6.88 7.47 -11.42
CA ARG A 113 -8.01 7.08 -12.28
C ARG A 113 -8.93 6.05 -11.62
N ILE A 114 -8.36 5.05 -10.94
CA ILE A 114 -9.12 4.08 -10.15
C ILE A 114 -9.93 4.79 -9.06
N GLY A 115 -9.30 5.68 -8.28
CA GLY A 115 -9.98 6.47 -7.24
C GLY A 115 -11.12 7.30 -7.80
N MET A 116 -10.88 8.03 -8.89
CA MET A 116 -11.88 8.89 -9.54
C MET A 116 -13.06 8.09 -10.12
N HIS A 117 -12.79 6.89 -10.64
CA HIS A 117 -13.84 5.98 -11.09
C HIS A 117 -14.75 5.54 -9.93
N HIS A 118 -14.17 5.19 -8.77
CA HIS A 118 -14.96 4.81 -7.59
C HIS A 118 -15.73 6.00 -7.00
N ALA A 119 -15.15 7.21 -7.04
CA ALA A 119 -15.85 8.44 -6.67
C ALA A 119 -17.07 8.70 -7.56
N THR A 120 -16.93 8.49 -8.88
CA THR A 120 -18.05 8.61 -9.85
C THR A 120 -19.16 7.58 -9.58
N LEU A 121 -18.82 6.41 -9.06
CA LEU A 121 -19.78 5.39 -8.62
C LEU A 121 -20.36 5.68 -7.22
N GLU A 122 -20.01 6.81 -6.62
CA GLU A 122 -20.42 7.24 -5.29
C GLU A 122 -20.10 6.19 -4.21
N VAL A 123 -18.96 5.50 -4.35
CA VAL A 123 -18.48 4.57 -3.32
C VAL A 123 -18.02 5.39 -2.12
N PRO A 124 -18.59 5.22 -0.91
CA PRO A 124 -18.13 5.97 0.24
C PRO A 124 -16.64 5.69 0.53
N MET A 125 -15.86 6.74 0.84
CA MET A 125 -14.42 6.63 1.13
C MET A 125 -14.11 5.55 2.18
N ALA A 126 -14.92 5.48 3.24
CA ALA A 126 -14.76 4.46 4.28
C ALA A 126 -14.92 3.03 3.74
N GLN A 127 -15.82 2.81 2.77
CA GLN A 127 -15.98 1.51 2.12
C GLN A 127 -14.81 1.22 1.18
N TYR A 128 -14.32 2.22 0.43
CA TYR A 128 -13.14 2.07 -0.43
C TYR A 128 -11.90 1.65 0.37
N VAL A 129 -11.60 2.36 1.46
CA VAL A 129 -10.46 2.05 2.33
C VAL A 129 -10.68 0.72 3.07
N GLY A 130 -11.90 0.45 3.56
CA GLY A 130 -12.22 -0.78 4.28
C GLY A 130 -12.00 -2.07 3.47
N GLN A 131 -12.11 -2.00 2.14
CA GLN A 131 -11.85 -3.15 1.26
C GLN A 131 -10.39 -3.61 1.27
N TYR A 132 -9.44 -2.75 1.67
CA TYR A 132 -8.03 -3.14 1.81
C TYR A 132 -7.80 -4.15 2.94
N THR A 133 -8.74 -4.33 3.89
CA THR A 133 -8.64 -5.40 4.88
C THR A 133 -8.51 -6.78 4.23
N VAL A 134 -9.24 -7.05 3.15
CA VAL A 134 -9.12 -8.31 2.41
C VAL A 134 -7.74 -8.47 1.78
N TYR A 135 -7.20 -7.38 1.23
CA TYR A 135 -5.82 -7.35 0.72
C TYR A 135 -4.81 -7.68 1.81
N TYR A 136 -4.92 -7.05 2.98
CA TYR A 136 -4.01 -7.29 4.09
C TYR A 136 -4.10 -8.72 4.61
N GLU A 137 -5.30 -9.30 4.74
CA GLU A 137 -5.44 -10.68 5.19
C GLU A 137 -4.72 -11.67 4.26
N VAL A 138 -4.92 -11.55 2.95
CA VAL A 138 -4.29 -12.46 1.99
C VAL A 138 -2.79 -12.21 1.88
N VAL A 139 -2.38 -10.95 1.71
CA VAL A 139 -0.97 -10.59 1.49
C VAL A 139 -0.14 -10.85 2.75
N LEU A 140 -0.63 -10.51 3.94
CA LEU A 140 0.13 -10.74 5.17
C LEU A 140 0.24 -12.23 5.51
N SER A 141 -0.79 -13.04 5.27
CA SER A 141 -0.67 -14.50 5.42
C SER A 141 0.35 -15.09 4.45
N MET A 142 0.34 -14.64 3.19
CA MET A 142 1.35 -15.05 2.21
C MET A 142 2.77 -14.65 2.62
N LEU A 143 2.97 -13.43 3.13
CA LEU A 143 4.27 -12.95 3.60
C LEU A 143 4.73 -13.66 4.87
N GLU A 144 3.80 -14.01 5.77
CA GLU A 144 4.10 -14.85 6.93
C GLU A 144 4.66 -16.21 6.50
N GLU A 145 4.02 -16.88 5.54
CA GLU A 145 4.49 -18.17 5.02
C GLU A 145 5.85 -18.06 4.33
N ARG A 146 6.11 -16.97 3.61
CA ARG A 146 7.45 -16.68 3.06
C ARG A 146 8.47 -16.49 4.18
N MET A 147 8.18 -15.64 5.15
CA MET A 147 9.09 -15.35 6.28
C MET A 147 9.44 -16.61 7.06
N GLN A 148 8.45 -17.47 7.34
CA GLN A 148 8.69 -18.75 8.02
C GLN A 148 9.64 -19.65 7.21
N ARG A 149 9.50 -19.69 5.87
CA ARG A 149 10.42 -20.44 5.00
C ARG A 149 11.83 -19.87 5.02
N GLU A 150 11.99 -18.55 4.95
CA GLU A 150 13.30 -17.89 5.00
C GLU A 150 13.98 -18.12 6.36
N VAL A 151 13.23 -18.08 7.46
CA VAL A 151 13.75 -18.39 8.81
C VAL A 151 14.25 -19.83 8.90
N VAL A 152 13.51 -20.79 8.35
CA VAL A 152 13.95 -22.19 8.30
C VAL A 152 15.18 -22.34 7.40
N ALA A 153 15.20 -21.69 6.24
CA ALA A 153 16.34 -21.74 5.32
C ALA A 153 17.61 -21.16 5.96
N ALA A 154 17.51 -20.03 6.65
CA ALA A 154 18.62 -19.42 7.38
C ALA A 154 19.16 -20.35 8.49
N ALA A 155 18.27 -21.07 9.19
CA ALA A 155 18.68 -22.05 10.19
C ALA A 155 19.43 -23.25 9.56
N GLU A 156 18.95 -23.76 8.42
CA GLU A 156 19.58 -24.85 7.68
C GLU A 156 20.95 -24.43 7.11
N GLU A 157 21.04 -23.24 6.52
CA GLU A 157 22.29 -22.68 5.99
C GLU A 157 23.33 -22.47 7.10
N TRP A 158 22.91 -21.89 8.23
CA TRP A 158 23.78 -21.76 9.39
C TRP A 158 24.30 -23.13 9.86
N ALA A 159 23.42 -24.12 10.00
CA ALA A 159 23.81 -25.46 10.45
C ALA A 159 24.80 -26.14 9.48
N ALA A 160 24.62 -25.95 8.17
CA ALA A 160 25.56 -26.42 7.16
C ALA A 160 26.93 -25.73 7.30
N SER A 161 26.94 -24.42 7.52
CA SER A 161 28.18 -23.63 7.67
C SER A 161 28.99 -24.03 8.91
N GLU A 162 28.32 -24.38 10.01
CA GLU A 162 28.98 -24.86 11.24
C GLU A 162 29.63 -26.24 11.04
N LEU A 163 28.96 -27.14 10.31
CA LEU A 163 29.51 -28.46 9.99
C LEU A 163 30.74 -28.37 9.09
N GLU A 164 30.72 -27.50 8.08
CA GLU A 164 31.87 -27.26 7.20
C GLU A 164 33.05 -26.62 7.95
N SER A 165 32.75 -25.69 8.87
CA SER A 165 33.76 -25.05 9.73
C SER A 165 34.43 -26.07 10.66
N ALA A 166 33.65 -27.03 11.19
CA ALA A 166 34.16 -28.11 12.03
C ALA A 166 35.02 -29.12 11.25
N ASP A 167 34.67 -29.45 10.01
CA ASP A 167 35.45 -30.38 9.17
C ASP A 167 36.75 -29.73 8.67
N SER A 168 36.72 -28.43 8.35
CA SER A 168 37.90 -27.63 8.00
C SER A 168 38.90 -27.51 9.16
N GLN A 169 38.41 -27.41 10.40
CA GLN A 169 39.25 -27.44 11.61
C GLN A 169 39.87 -28.83 11.86
N ARG A 170 39.19 -29.90 11.43
CA ARG A 170 39.72 -31.27 11.46
C ARG A 170 40.82 -31.49 10.41
N ASP A 171 40.70 -30.90 9.23
CA ASP A 171 41.68 -31.05 8.15
C ASP A 171 42.96 -30.21 8.38
N GLY A 172 42.86 -29.11 9.15
CA GLY A 172 44.02 -28.35 9.66
C GLY A 172 44.81 -29.03 10.79
N LEU A 173 44.23 -30.06 11.42
CA LEU A 173 44.82 -30.81 12.54
C LEU A 173 45.41 -32.17 12.10
N PHE A 174 45.76 -32.35 10.82
CA PHE A 174 46.48 -33.54 10.35
C PHE A 174 48.01 -33.39 10.32
N THR A 175 48.58 -32.46 11.10
CA THR A 175 50.00 -32.47 11.49
C THR A 175 50.16 -32.52 13.01
N GLY A 176 50.03 -33.72 13.58
CA GLY A 176 50.52 -34.03 14.92
C GLY A 176 49.44 -34.45 15.93
N GLU A 177 49.06 -35.72 15.87
CA GLU A 177 48.75 -36.58 17.03
C GLU A 177 47.97 -35.93 18.19
N PHE A 178 46.65 -35.77 18.05
CA PHE A 178 45.75 -35.71 19.21
C PHE A 178 44.39 -36.33 18.92
N SER A 179 44.25 -37.59 19.34
CA SER A 179 42.96 -38.28 19.50
C SER A 179 42.41 -37.93 20.87
N VAL A 180 41.34 -37.11 20.98
CA VAL A 180 40.61 -36.90 22.24
C VAL A 180 39.12 -36.66 21.99
N TYR A 181 38.36 -37.69 22.37
CA TYR A 181 37.04 -37.72 23.02
C TYR A 181 35.84 -37.01 22.38
N ALA A 182 35.08 -37.78 21.61
CA ALA A 182 33.63 -37.73 21.67
C ALA A 182 33.21 -38.40 22.99
N GLU A 183 33.00 -37.59 24.04
CA GLU A 183 32.36 -38.06 25.27
C GLU A 183 31.14 -37.18 25.52
N THR A 184 29.99 -37.79 25.28
CA THR A 184 28.65 -37.27 25.54
C THR A 184 28.50 -37.07 27.04
N ASP A 185 28.73 -35.86 27.53
CA ASP A 185 28.53 -35.53 28.95
C ASP A 185 27.06 -35.17 29.20
N TYR A 186 26.26 -36.22 29.44
CA TYR A 186 24.86 -36.12 29.86
C TYR A 186 24.81 -36.05 31.39
N SER A 187 25.35 -34.99 32.01
CA SER A 187 25.22 -34.71 33.44
C SER A 187 25.63 -33.28 33.79
N ARG A 188 24.76 -32.29 33.51
CA ARG A 188 24.76 -31.03 34.26
C ARG A 188 23.35 -30.72 34.74
N SER A 189 23.17 -30.89 36.04
CA SER A 189 22.00 -30.43 36.78
C SER A 189 22.21 -28.97 37.17
N GLY A 190 21.36 -28.10 36.65
CA GLY A 190 21.26 -26.69 37.04
C GLY A 190 21.02 -25.84 35.81
N GLU A 191 19.76 -25.48 35.57
CA GLU A 191 19.29 -24.33 34.75
C GLU A 191 20.32 -23.79 33.72
N ASP A 192 20.81 -24.64 32.81
CA ASP A 192 21.54 -24.16 31.65
C ASP A 192 20.46 -23.73 30.65
N GLU A 193 20.14 -22.44 30.68
CA GLU A 193 19.40 -21.76 29.62
C GLU A 193 20.08 -22.14 28.30
N PHE A 194 19.34 -22.78 27.38
CA PHE A 194 19.84 -23.09 26.04
C PHE A 194 20.08 -21.76 25.32
N GLU A 195 21.25 -21.17 25.51
CA GLU A 195 21.68 -19.97 24.79
C GLU A 195 22.04 -20.38 23.36
N LEU A 196 21.35 -19.76 22.40
CA LEU A 196 21.68 -19.90 20.99
C LEU A 196 23.07 -19.26 20.74
N SER A 197 23.83 -19.75 19.76
CA SER A 197 25.07 -19.07 19.41
C SER A 197 24.75 -17.68 18.84
N GLU A 198 25.59 -16.69 19.11
CA GLU A 198 25.42 -15.33 18.55
C GLU A 198 25.28 -15.36 17.02
N SER A 199 26.01 -16.27 16.35
CA SER A 199 25.93 -16.45 14.89
C SER A 199 24.57 -16.98 14.42
N PHE A 200 23.97 -17.93 15.16
CA PHE A 200 22.65 -18.46 14.84
C PHE A 200 21.56 -17.42 15.11
N GLU A 201 21.61 -16.73 16.25
CA GLU A 201 20.68 -15.65 16.55
C GLU A 201 20.71 -14.55 15.50
N SER A 202 21.92 -14.17 15.04
CA SER A 202 22.07 -13.18 13.98
C SER A 202 21.42 -13.63 12.69
N ALA A 203 21.59 -14.90 12.27
CA ALA A 203 20.98 -15.43 11.06
C ALA A 203 19.44 -15.43 11.14
N LEU A 204 18.87 -15.84 12.28
CA LEU A 204 17.42 -15.82 12.48
C LEU A 204 16.85 -14.39 12.50
N ARG A 205 17.53 -13.48 13.20
CA ARG A 205 17.10 -12.07 13.29
C ARG A 205 17.12 -11.40 11.92
N GLU A 206 18.13 -11.69 11.11
CA GLU A 206 18.24 -11.17 9.74
C GLU A 206 17.08 -11.67 8.87
N ALA A 207 16.80 -12.98 8.87
CA ALA A 207 15.69 -13.54 8.09
C ALA A 207 14.32 -12.95 8.49
N ILE A 208 14.08 -12.75 9.79
CA ILE A 208 12.87 -12.08 10.28
C ILE A 208 12.86 -10.61 9.86
N HIS A 209 14.01 -9.91 9.96
CA HIS A 209 14.11 -8.51 9.56
C HIS A 209 13.77 -8.34 8.08
N GLU A 210 14.35 -9.16 7.20
CA GLU A 210 14.06 -9.15 5.76
C GLU A 210 12.59 -9.40 5.47
N GLY A 211 11.97 -10.40 6.12
CA GLY A 211 10.54 -10.64 5.96
C GLY A 211 9.67 -9.48 6.46
N MET A 212 10.08 -8.79 7.52
CA MET A 212 9.37 -7.60 8.02
C MET A 212 9.54 -6.39 7.08
N GLN A 213 10.67 -6.27 6.39
CA GLN A 213 10.84 -5.25 5.35
C GLN A 213 9.93 -5.52 4.17
N ASP A 214 9.76 -6.77 3.73
CA ASP A 214 8.78 -7.13 2.68
C ASP A 214 7.35 -6.68 3.07
N VAL A 215 6.96 -6.88 4.34
CA VAL A 215 5.67 -6.39 4.88
C VAL A 215 5.58 -4.87 4.84
N LEU A 216 6.62 -4.16 5.29
CA LEU A 216 6.64 -2.70 5.29
C LEU A 216 6.56 -2.13 3.88
N SER A 217 7.26 -2.70 2.90
CA SER A 217 7.20 -2.27 1.50
C SER A 217 5.78 -2.35 0.93
N VAL A 218 5.06 -3.43 1.23
CA VAL A 218 3.62 -3.55 0.86
C VAL A 218 2.81 -2.46 1.54
N LEU A 219 2.95 -2.28 2.85
CA LEU A 219 2.16 -1.30 3.61
C LEU A 219 2.40 0.13 3.12
N ARG A 220 3.65 0.50 2.87
CA ARG A 220 4.04 1.81 2.34
C ARG A 220 3.44 2.04 0.95
N LEU A 221 3.53 1.06 0.04
CA LEU A 221 2.95 1.20 -1.29
C LEU A 221 1.42 1.31 -1.23
N THR A 222 0.74 0.45 -0.45
CA THR A 222 -0.71 0.52 -0.30
C THR A 222 -1.16 1.83 0.36
N ASN A 223 -0.34 2.41 1.24
CA ASN A 223 -0.60 3.71 1.81
C ASN A 223 -0.54 4.81 0.74
N LEU A 224 0.47 4.77 -0.15
CA LEU A 224 0.55 5.68 -1.30
C LEU A 224 -0.67 5.55 -2.21
N ASP A 225 -1.13 4.32 -2.47
CA ASP A 225 -2.34 4.06 -3.27
C ASP A 225 -3.58 4.67 -2.62
N MET A 226 -3.73 4.54 -1.30
CA MET A 226 -4.82 5.16 -0.53
C MET A 226 -4.76 6.69 -0.59
N GLN A 227 -3.57 7.28 -0.48
CA GLN A 227 -3.40 8.73 -0.60
C GLN A 227 -3.83 9.23 -1.98
N MET A 228 -3.40 8.55 -3.05
CA MET A 228 -3.81 8.90 -4.41
C MET A 228 -5.31 8.78 -4.63
N ALA A 229 -5.93 7.74 -4.03
CA ALA A 229 -7.38 7.61 -4.07
C ALA A 229 -8.05 8.75 -3.30
N ALA A 230 -7.63 9.05 -2.08
CA ALA A 230 -8.19 10.13 -1.27
C ALA A 230 -8.22 11.48 -2.01
N ASP A 231 -7.11 11.84 -2.65
CA ASP A 231 -7.04 13.07 -3.43
C ASP A 231 -7.87 13.02 -4.71
N ALA A 232 -8.01 11.85 -5.34
CA ALA A 232 -8.87 11.68 -6.51
C ALA A 232 -10.36 11.82 -6.17
N TYR A 233 -10.79 11.36 -4.99
CA TYR A 233 -12.15 11.59 -4.49
C TYR A 233 -12.41 13.08 -4.26
N ASP A 234 -11.48 13.75 -3.57
CA ASP A 234 -11.55 15.18 -3.28
C ASP A 234 -11.49 16.04 -4.57
N ALA A 235 -10.78 15.58 -5.61
CA ALA A 235 -10.84 16.20 -6.93
C ALA A 235 -12.20 15.99 -7.62
N ALA A 236 -12.78 14.78 -7.53
CA ALA A 236 -14.08 14.49 -8.14
C ALA A 236 -15.21 15.33 -7.51
N ASP A 237 -15.20 15.51 -6.19
CA ASP A 237 -16.19 16.34 -5.48
C ASP A 237 -16.14 17.80 -5.93
N ARG A 238 -14.94 18.36 -6.10
CA ARG A 238 -14.77 19.75 -6.55
C ARG A 238 -15.26 20.00 -7.98
N VAL A 239 -15.05 19.04 -8.88
CA VAL A 239 -15.60 19.13 -10.25
C VAL A 239 -17.13 19.18 -10.21
N GLY A 240 -17.75 18.36 -9.36
CA GLY A 240 -19.21 18.38 -9.17
C GLY A 240 -19.73 19.71 -8.62
N ASP A 241 -18.99 20.38 -7.75
CA ASP A 241 -19.35 21.71 -7.23
C ASP A 241 -19.21 22.81 -8.30
N ASP A 242 -18.14 22.79 -9.10
CA ASP A 242 -17.90 23.75 -10.18
C ASP A 242 -18.95 23.64 -11.31
N GLU A 243 -19.35 22.41 -11.67
CA GLU A 243 -20.43 22.17 -12.65
C GLU A 243 -21.80 22.64 -12.13
N GLN A 244 -22.07 22.47 -10.84
CA GLN A 244 -23.30 22.99 -10.22
C GLN A 244 -23.31 24.52 -10.16
N ALA A 245 -22.18 25.14 -9.82
CA ALA A 245 -22.05 26.60 -9.78
C ALA A 245 -22.29 27.22 -11.17
N THR A 246 -21.66 26.67 -12.21
CA THR A 246 -21.82 27.14 -13.60
C THR A 246 -23.23 26.89 -14.16
N GLY A 247 -23.88 25.77 -13.79
CA GLY A 247 -25.27 25.50 -14.15
C GLY A 247 -26.28 26.48 -13.54
N THR A 248 -26.04 26.94 -12.30
CA THR A 248 -26.90 27.95 -11.65
C THR A 248 -26.75 29.35 -12.26
N ASP A 249 -25.59 29.68 -12.83
CA ASP A 249 -25.36 30.95 -13.50
C ASP A 249 -26.05 31.02 -14.88
N ASP A 250 -26.20 29.90 -15.60
CA ASP A 250 -26.96 29.86 -16.85
C ASP A 250 -28.48 29.98 -16.63
N GLU A 251 -29.01 29.40 -15.54
CA GLU A 251 -30.42 29.61 -15.14
C GLU A 251 -30.68 31.05 -14.64
N ARG A 252 -29.69 31.70 -14.02
CA ARG A 252 -29.77 33.14 -13.67
C ARG A 252 -29.63 34.04 -14.89
N SER A 253 -28.77 33.71 -15.85
CA SER A 253 -28.57 34.49 -17.08
C SER A 253 -29.83 34.53 -17.96
N GLY A 254 -30.64 33.45 -17.95
CA GLY A 254 -31.97 33.41 -18.57
C GLY A 254 -33.00 34.35 -17.89
N ALA A 255 -32.80 34.69 -16.62
CA ALA A 255 -33.68 35.56 -15.84
C ALA A 255 -33.19 37.02 -15.75
N ASP A 256 -31.91 37.31 -15.99
CA ASP A 256 -31.28 38.61 -15.70
C ASP A 256 -31.07 39.53 -16.92
N THR A 257 -31.55 39.15 -18.11
CA THR A 257 -31.65 40.09 -19.25
C THR A 257 -32.70 41.20 -19.04
N ALA A 258 -33.32 41.28 -17.86
CA ALA A 258 -34.26 42.31 -17.46
C ALA A 258 -33.82 43.13 -16.24
N ARG A 259 -32.52 43.36 -15.98
CA ARG A 259 -32.13 44.49 -15.12
C ARG A 259 -30.73 45.02 -15.34
N THR A 260 -30.63 45.98 -16.26
CA THR A 260 -29.49 46.90 -16.36
C THR A 260 -29.32 47.74 -15.07
N GLY A 261 -28.08 47.89 -14.59
CA GLY A 261 -27.65 49.15 -13.97
C GLY A 261 -26.64 49.10 -12.82
N SER A 262 -25.34 49.19 -13.17
CA SER A 262 -24.33 50.08 -12.57
C SER A 262 -23.61 49.73 -11.24
N THR A 263 -22.29 50.01 -11.28
CA THR A 263 -21.26 50.27 -10.22
C THR A 263 -20.79 49.11 -9.34
N SER A 264 -19.55 49.02 -8.84
CA SER A 264 -18.18 49.48 -9.16
C SER A 264 -17.28 48.95 -8.02
N ASP A 265 -16.05 48.55 -8.32
CA ASP A 265 -14.84 48.51 -7.46
C ASP A 265 -14.84 47.75 -6.11
N GLY A 266 -13.81 46.91 -5.92
CA GLY A 266 -13.47 46.32 -4.63
C GLY A 266 -12.30 45.34 -4.71
N GLU A 267 -11.12 45.84 -4.33
CA GLU A 267 -9.80 45.21 -4.27
C GLU A 267 -9.71 43.83 -3.56
N SER A 268 -8.72 43.09 -4.03
CA SER A 268 -8.11 41.85 -3.53
C SER A 268 -7.47 41.96 -2.15
N ASP A 269 -7.52 40.89 -1.36
CA ASP A 269 -6.45 40.52 -0.41
C ASP A 269 -6.47 39.00 -0.14
N GLU A 270 -5.47 38.31 -0.67
CA GLU A 270 -5.07 36.96 -0.29
C GLU A 270 -4.16 37.05 0.93
N THR A 271 -4.52 36.39 2.03
CA THR A 271 -3.55 36.02 3.08
C THR A 271 -3.77 34.56 3.48
N GLY A 272 -2.71 33.78 3.30
CA GLY A 272 -2.69 32.34 3.46
C GLY A 272 -2.91 31.88 4.90
N GLN A 273 -3.57 30.73 5.01
CA GLN A 273 -3.69 29.97 6.25
C GLN A 273 -2.67 28.84 6.22
N SER A 274 -1.62 28.99 7.02
CA SER A 274 -0.80 27.87 7.51
C SER A 274 -0.96 27.79 9.02
N GLU A 275 -2.09 27.25 9.49
CA GLU A 275 -2.35 26.99 10.92
C GLU A 275 -2.78 25.53 11.16
N GLY A 276 -2.32 24.58 10.34
CA GLY A 276 -2.79 23.19 10.41
C GLY A 276 -2.13 22.30 11.47
N VAL A 277 -0.88 22.57 11.87
CA VAL A 277 -0.11 21.58 12.67
C VAL A 277 -0.12 21.87 14.18
N GLY A 278 -0.31 23.14 14.59
CA GLY A 278 -0.34 23.52 16.00
C GLY A 278 -1.61 23.07 16.74
N GLY A 279 -2.78 23.20 16.09
CA GLY A 279 -4.06 22.89 16.72
C GLY A 279 -4.31 21.38 16.95
N LEU A 280 -3.77 20.52 16.08
CA LEU A 280 -3.94 19.07 16.17
C LEU A 280 -3.23 18.46 17.40
N ALA A 281 -2.07 19.01 17.80
CA ALA A 281 -1.36 18.54 18.98
C ALA A 281 -2.11 18.89 20.28
N ASP A 282 -2.73 20.07 20.35
CA ASP A 282 -3.52 20.52 21.49
C ASP A 282 -4.84 19.73 21.60
N GLU A 283 -5.50 19.46 20.46
CA GLU A 283 -6.75 18.66 20.41
C GLU A 283 -6.51 17.18 20.79
N ILE A 284 -5.37 16.60 20.40
CA ILE A 284 -4.97 15.25 20.84
C ILE A 284 -4.66 15.23 22.34
N SER A 285 -4.03 16.27 22.89
CA SER A 285 -3.78 16.38 24.34
C SER A 285 -5.09 16.42 25.13
N ASP A 286 -6.06 17.22 24.69
CA ASP A 286 -7.37 17.35 25.35
C ASP A 286 -8.15 16.02 25.34
N ILE A 287 -8.05 15.22 24.28
CA ILE A 287 -8.66 13.87 24.20
C ILE A 287 -7.99 12.88 25.16
N LEU A 288 -6.67 12.97 25.34
CA LEU A 288 -5.91 12.08 26.24
C LEU A 288 -6.08 12.45 27.71
N ASP A 289 -6.20 13.74 28.03
CA ASP A 289 -6.37 14.25 29.40
C ASP A 289 -7.83 14.11 29.91
N GLY A 290 -8.80 14.00 29.00
CA GLY A 290 -10.22 13.83 29.33
C GLY A 290 -10.64 12.44 29.81
N ASN A 291 -9.73 11.45 29.85
CA ASN A 291 -10.03 10.05 30.14
C ASN A 291 -9.42 9.52 31.46
N THR A 292 -9.23 10.39 32.46
CA THR A 292 -8.80 10.02 33.83
C THR A 292 -9.90 10.14 34.87
#